data_AF-A0A2A4J154-F1
#
_entry.id   AF-A0A2A4J154-F1
#
_cell.length_a   1.000
_cell.length_b   1.000
_cell.length_c   1.000
_cell.angle_alpha   90.00
_cell.angle_beta   90.00
_cell.angle_gamma   90.00
#
_symmetry.space_group_name_H-M   'P 1'
#
loop_
_entity.id
_entity.type
_entity.pdbx_description
1 polymer ?
#
loop_
_entity_poly.entity_id
_entity_poly.type
_entity_poly.pdbx_seq_one_letter_code
_entity_poly.pdbx_strand_id
1 'polypeptide(L)'
;MAFSLNKLKNILNTNRDSQLAGSGSLEPEIGFKLALHPISKNLYVTVIGARHLPSLFGLSRAHGYLVKVKVFPGDSRFETSLQESSWPVWNEDFKFQLKQKDAKKASEKPDLQSLLAGHFLSLTIYAILEPPKQDSDKRKNSKTLDSKKTAKVAEQEEPKTKTGFFEKTFSSFKSTKAEAIAQKSILEKRRTVGAATWNFDSKLFQNDLKNGLIGTPDIWRPINAITSGITAADSR
;
A
#
# COMPACT_ATOMS: atom_id res chain seq x y z
N MET A 1 -55.26 -30.17 28.78
CA MET A 1 -54.54 -29.08 28.10
C MET A 1 -53.06 -29.44 28.04
N ALA A 2 -52.54 -29.73 26.85
CA ALA A 2 -51.16 -30.21 26.68
C ALA A 2 -50.20 -29.02 26.57
N PHE A 3 -49.22 -28.94 27.48
CA PHE A 3 -48.14 -27.96 27.42
C PHE A 3 -47.00 -28.50 26.56
N SER A 4 -46.68 -27.77 25.49
CA SER A 4 -45.60 -28.10 24.55
C SER A 4 -44.27 -27.51 25.03
N LEU A 5 -43.29 -28.37 25.30
CA LEU A 5 -41.93 -28.01 25.77
C LEU A 5 -40.91 -27.85 24.61
N ASN A 6 -41.35 -27.66 23.36
CA ASN A 6 -40.45 -27.60 22.21
C ASN A 6 -39.83 -26.22 21.93
N LYS A 7 -39.84 -25.28 22.89
CA LYS A 7 -39.31 -23.90 22.71
C LYS A 7 -38.08 -23.55 23.57
N LEU A 8 -37.36 -24.53 24.13
CA LEU A 8 -36.20 -24.24 24.99
C LEU A 8 -34.84 -24.73 24.47
N LYS A 9 -34.74 -25.20 23.22
CA LYS A 9 -33.47 -25.72 22.67
C LYS A 9 -32.64 -24.75 21.82
N ASN A 10 -32.87 -23.43 21.91
CA ASN A 10 -32.11 -22.48 21.08
C ASN A 10 -31.40 -21.34 21.85
N ILE A 11 -31.13 -21.51 23.14
CA ILE A 11 -30.53 -20.47 24.02
C ILE A 11 -29.06 -20.79 24.38
N LEU A 12 -28.40 -21.72 23.67
CA LEU A 12 -27.04 -22.15 24.02
C LEU A 12 -25.99 -21.99 22.91
N ASN A 13 -26.24 -21.16 21.90
CA ASN A 13 -25.21 -20.82 20.90
C ASN A 13 -24.96 -19.31 20.82
N THR A 14 -24.81 -18.67 21.98
CA THR A 14 -24.22 -17.34 22.09
C THR A 14 -22.75 -17.49 22.41
N ASN A 15 -21.95 -17.89 21.42
CA ASN A 15 -20.54 -17.50 21.42
C ASN A 15 -20.51 -16.02 21.01
N ARG A 16 -20.77 -15.15 21.99
CA ARG A 16 -20.51 -13.72 21.86
C ARG A 16 -19.02 -13.54 22.00
N ASP A 17 -18.34 -13.51 20.86
CA ASP A 17 -17.16 -12.68 20.74
C ASP A 17 -17.52 -11.30 21.31
N SER A 18 -16.62 -10.81 22.16
CA SER A 18 -16.73 -9.54 22.88
C SER A 18 -16.66 -8.37 21.89
N GLN A 19 -17.71 -8.19 21.09
CA GLN A 19 -17.94 -7.00 20.30
C GLN A 19 -18.48 -5.92 21.24
N LEU A 20 -17.59 -5.00 21.60
CA LEU A 20 -17.98 -3.70 22.13
C LEU A 20 -18.91 -3.03 21.13
N ALA A 21 -20.13 -2.81 21.58
CA ALA A 21 -21.23 -2.23 20.82
C ALA A 21 -20.89 -0.84 20.28
N GLY A 22 -21.08 -0.65 18.97
CA GLY A 22 -21.07 0.66 18.33
C GLY A 22 -20.97 0.56 16.80
N SER A 23 -22.11 0.70 16.12
CA SER A 23 -22.32 0.62 14.66
C SER A 23 -22.42 -0.80 14.09
N GLY A 24 -23.44 -1.05 13.27
CA GLY A 24 -23.59 -2.30 12.52
C GLY A 24 -22.29 -2.61 11.77
N SER A 25 -21.64 -3.70 12.15
CA SER A 25 -20.30 -4.07 11.68
C SER A 25 -20.37 -4.54 10.23
N LEU A 26 -20.49 -3.60 9.29
CA LEU A 26 -20.28 -3.89 7.88
C LEU A 26 -18.83 -4.32 7.70
N GLU A 27 -18.64 -5.37 6.90
CA GLU A 27 -17.31 -5.92 6.64
C GLU A 27 -16.42 -4.85 5.97
N PRO A 28 -15.15 -4.71 6.39
CA PRO A 28 -14.24 -3.78 5.74
C PRO A 28 -13.99 -4.19 4.29
N GLU A 29 -14.07 -3.23 3.37
CA GLU A 29 -14.00 -3.49 1.93
C GLU A 29 -12.99 -2.57 1.24
N ILE A 30 -12.41 -3.07 0.14
CA ILE A 30 -11.55 -2.30 -0.76
C ILE A 30 -12.13 -2.27 -2.17
N GLY A 31 -12.16 -1.08 -2.75
CA GLY A 31 -12.57 -0.80 -4.12
C GLY A 31 -11.36 -0.65 -5.04
N PHE A 32 -11.36 -1.34 -6.16
CA PHE A 32 -10.35 -1.21 -7.21
C PHE A 32 -10.93 -1.50 -8.59
N LYS A 33 -10.21 -1.07 -9.63
CA LYS A 33 -10.48 -1.45 -11.02
C LYS A 33 -9.18 -1.70 -11.75
N LEU A 34 -9.26 -2.46 -12.84
CA LEU A 34 -8.12 -2.84 -13.66
C LEU A 34 -8.32 -2.30 -15.07
N ALA A 35 -7.23 -1.87 -15.71
CA ALA A 35 -7.18 -1.59 -17.14
C ALA A 35 -5.94 -2.22 -17.74
N LEU A 36 -6.08 -2.97 -18.83
CA LEU A 36 -5.01 -3.70 -19.47
C LEU A 36 -4.83 -3.20 -20.90
N HIS A 37 -3.58 -2.98 -21.30
CA HIS A 37 -3.22 -2.80 -22.70
C HIS A 37 -2.68 -4.13 -23.24
N PRO A 38 -3.41 -4.87 -24.11
CA PRO A 38 -3.03 -6.23 -24.51
C PRO A 38 -1.70 -6.28 -25.30
N ILE A 39 -1.46 -5.28 -26.15
CA ILE A 39 -0.26 -5.21 -26.99
C ILE A 39 0.98 -4.83 -26.17
N SER A 40 0.90 -3.77 -25.37
CA SER A 40 2.04 -3.30 -24.57
C SER A 40 2.23 -4.06 -23.25
N LYS A 41 1.31 -4.96 -22.91
CA LYS A 41 1.29 -5.79 -21.69
C LYS A 41 1.37 -4.95 -20.41
N ASN A 42 0.85 -3.73 -20.47
CA ASN A 42 0.78 -2.82 -19.34
C ASN A 42 -0.57 -2.99 -18.65
N LEU A 43 -0.53 -3.36 -17.37
CA LEU A 43 -1.68 -3.42 -16.48
C LEU A 43 -1.68 -2.18 -15.59
N TYR A 44 -2.80 -1.49 -15.52
CA TYR A 44 -3.06 -0.37 -14.66
C TYR A 44 -4.04 -0.83 -13.57
N VAL A 45 -3.67 -0.62 -12.33
CA VAL A 45 -4.51 -0.91 -11.16
C VAL A 45 -4.87 0.41 -10.53
N THR A 46 -6.16 0.77 -10.56
CA THR A 46 -6.66 1.94 -9.85
C THR A 46 -7.19 1.49 -8.49
N VAL A 47 -6.64 2.05 -7.41
CA VAL A 47 -7.23 1.90 -6.07
C VAL A 47 -8.25 3.01 -5.89
N ILE A 48 -9.52 2.66 -5.84
CA ILE A 48 -10.64 3.61 -5.76
C ILE A 48 -10.72 4.17 -4.34
N GLY A 49 -10.85 3.27 -3.36
CA GLY A 49 -11.13 3.64 -1.98
C GLY A 49 -11.29 2.42 -1.08
N ALA A 50 -11.57 2.65 0.18
CA ALA A 50 -11.95 1.61 1.13
C ALA A 50 -13.12 2.06 1.99
N ARG A 51 -13.89 1.09 2.50
CA ARG A 51 -15.09 1.33 3.29
C ARG A 51 -15.05 0.51 4.57
N HIS A 52 -15.76 1.01 5.58
CA HIS A 52 -15.93 0.35 6.88
C HIS A 52 -14.61 -0.04 7.57
N LEU A 53 -13.55 0.76 7.37
CA LEU A 53 -12.27 0.49 8.03
C LEU A 53 -12.38 0.72 9.55
N PRO A 54 -11.79 -0.17 10.37
CA PRO A 54 -11.83 -0.04 11.82
C PRO A 54 -11.00 1.14 12.29
N SER A 55 -11.62 2.07 13.01
CA SER A 55 -10.95 3.28 13.51
C SER A 55 -10.15 3.05 14.80
N LEU A 56 -10.39 1.93 15.49
CA LEU A 56 -9.79 1.61 16.79
C LEU A 56 -8.98 0.31 16.71
N PHE A 57 -7.77 0.36 17.24
CA PHE A 57 -6.83 -0.76 17.35
C PHE A 57 -6.37 -0.87 18.79
N GLY A 58 -7.13 -1.62 19.60
CA GLY A 58 -6.93 -1.67 21.06
C GLY A 58 -7.22 -0.30 21.68
N LEU A 59 -6.22 0.30 22.32
CA LEU A 59 -6.32 1.63 22.95
C LEU A 59 -5.93 2.78 21.98
N SER A 60 -5.46 2.46 20.78
CA SER A 60 -5.02 3.44 19.80
C SER A 60 -6.08 3.68 18.73
N ARG A 61 -6.15 4.92 18.23
CA ARG A 61 -6.98 5.29 17.08
C ARG A 61 -6.13 5.29 15.81
N ALA A 62 -6.71 4.89 14.68
CA ALA A 62 -6.08 5.10 13.38
C ALA A 62 -6.01 6.59 13.06
N HIS A 63 -4.81 7.08 12.79
CA HIS A 63 -4.57 8.40 12.22
C HIS A 63 -4.92 8.42 10.71
N GLY A 64 -4.61 7.35 9.99
CA GLY A 64 -5.00 7.22 8.59
C GLY A 64 -4.66 5.85 8.01
N TYR A 65 -4.99 5.66 6.74
CA TYR A 65 -4.83 4.40 6.02
C TYR A 65 -4.01 4.56 4.75
N LEU A 66 -3.28 3.50 4.41
CA LEU A 66 -2.61 3.35 3.12
C LEU A 66 -2.83 1.93 2.60
N VAL A 67 -2.78 1.78 1.28
CA VAL A 67 -2.91 0.49 0.60
C VAL A 67 -1.60 0.16 -0.08
N LYS A 68 -1.09 -1.04 0.18
CA LYS A 68 0.00 -1.64 -0.58
C LYS A 68 -0.58 -2.47 -1.71
N VAL A 69 -0.16 -2.17 -2.93
CA VAL A 69 -0.61 -2.80 -4.17
C VAL A 69 0.53 -3.64 -4.75
N LYS A 70 0.28 -4.92 -4.99
CA LYS A 70 1.25 -5.84 -5.60
C LYS A 70 0.58 -6.78 -6.60
N VAL A 71 1.16 -6.91 -7.79
CA VAL A 71 0.75 -7.90 -8.79
C VAL A 71 1.77 -9.02 -8.81
N PHE A 72 1.28 -10.26 -8.78
CA PHE A 72 2.07 -11.48 -8.88
C PHE A 72 1.80 -12.16 -10.23
N PRO A 73 2.77 -12.91 -10.79
CA PRO A 73 4.19 -12.91 -10.41
C PRO A 73 4.86 -11.57 -10.77
N GLY A 74 5.54 -10.96 -9.80
CA GLY A 74 6.14 -9.64 -9.97
C GLY A 74 6.76 -9.10 -8.69
N ASP A 75 7.75 -8.24 -8.87
CA ASP A 75 8.50 -7.62 -7.76
C ASP A 75 8.04 -6.18 -7.50
N SER A 76 7.39 -5.55 -8.47
CA SER A 76 6.83 -4.21 -8.35
C SER A 76 5.80 -4.16 -7.24
N ARG A 77 5.99 -3.20 -6.34
CA ARG A 77 5.08 -2.89 -5.23
C ARG A 77 4.91 -1.40 -5.17
N PHE A 78 3.68 -0.96 -4.95
CA PHE A 78 3.37 0.45 -4.76
C PHE A 78 2.59 0.63 -3.47
N GLU A 79 2.63 1.83 -2.91
CA GLU A 79 1.85 2.23 -1.75
C GLU A 79 1.09 3.50 -2.11
N THR A 80 -0.17 3.60 -1.69
CA THR A 80 -0.98 4.81 -1.89
C THR A 80 -0.53 5.93 -0.95
N SER A 81 -1.00 7.16 -1.21
CA SER A 81 -0.95 8.23 -0.22
C SER A 81 -1.70 7.86 1.07
N LEU A 82 -1.28 8.47 2.18
CA LEU A 82 -1.95 8.34 3.48
C LEU A 82 -3.24 9.16 3.47
N GLN A 83 -4.36 8.54 3.84
CA GLN A 83 -5.65 9.20 3.96
C GLN A 83 -6.21 9.06 5.38
N GLU A 84 -6.57 10.18 6.01
CA GLU A 84 -7.00 10.24 7.42
C GLU A 84 -8.48 9.88 7.64
N SER A 85 -9.25 9.72 6.55
CA SER A 85 -10.66 9.36 6.59
C SER A 85 -10.87 7.89 6.93
N SER A 86 -11.96 7.56 7.62
CA SER A 86 -12.43 6.18 7.81
C SER A 86 -12.92 5.55 6.50
N TRP A 87 -13.35 6.38 5.54
CA TRP A 87 -13.72 6.01 4.16
C TRP A 87 -12.78 6.72 3.18
N PRO A 88 -11.52 6.26 3.09
CA PRO A 88 -10.54 6.89 2.23
C PRO A 88 -10.90 6.68 0.75
N VAL A 89 -10.67 7.73 -0.05
CA VAL A 89 -10.78 7.71 -1.50
C VAL A 89 -9.43 8.12 -2.04
N TRP A 90 -8.76 7.21 -2.76
CA TRP A 90 -7.43 7.44 -3.32
C TRP A 90 -7.51 7.82 -4.80
N ASN A 91 -8.25 7.03 -5.59
CA ASN A 91 -8.26 7.13 -7.05
C ASN A 91 -6.85 7.18 -7.66
N GLU A 92 -5.94 6.38 -7.10
CA GLU A 92 -4.54 6.34 -7.53
C GLU A 92 -4.31 5.19 -8.50
N ASP A 93 -3.61 5.49 -9.60
CA ASP A 93 -3.31 4.56 -10.67
C ASP A 93 -1.87 4.04 -10.59
N PHE A 94 -1.72 2.71 -10.55
CA PHE A 94 -0.44 2.04 -10.50
C PHE A 94 -0.20 1.23 -11.77
N LYS A 95 0.93 1.47 -12.44
CA LYS A 95 1.31 0.77 -13.66
C LYS A 95 2.20 -0.42 -13.35
N PHE A 96 1.82 -1.58 -13.88
CA PHE A 96 2.54 -2.84 -13.82
C PHE A 96 2.79 -3.36 -15.23
N GLN A 97 3.90 -4.06 -15.43
CA GLN A 97 4.21 -4.74 -16.68
C GLN A 97 4.06 -6.24 -16.48
N LEU A 98 3.18 -6.88 -17.25
CA LEU A 98 2.93 -8.32 -17.15
C LEU A 98 4.04 -9.11 -17.87
N LYS A 99 4.61 -10.10 -17.19
CA LYS A 99 5.62 -11.00 -17.76
C LYS A 99 4.92 -12.27 -18.25
N GLN A 100 4.99 -12.54 -19.55
CA GLN A 100 4.45 -13.78 -20.11
C GLN A 100 5.51 -14.89 -20.02
N LYS A 101 5.19 -15.99 -19.33
CA LYS A 101 6.17 -17.04 -19.00
C LYS A 101 6.58 -17.92 -20.18
N ASP A 102 5.75 -18.01 -21.23
CA ASP A 102 6.03 -18.84 -22.40
C ASP A 102 5.67 -18.10 -23.70
N ALA A 103 6.67 -17.52 -24.35
CA ALA A 103 6.54 -16.90 -25.67
C ALA A 103 6.93 -17.90 -26.78
N LYS A 104 6.30 -19.08 -26.81
CA LYS A 104 6.39 -19.96 -27.99
C LYS A 104 5.26 -19.59 -28.95
N LYS A 105 5.63 -18.92 -30.05
CA LYS A 105 4.81 -18.44 -31.19
C LYS A 105 4.03 -17.14 -30.97
N ALA A 106 4.72 -16.01 -31.12
CA ALA A 106 4.17 -14.65 -31.13
C ALA A 106 3.54 -14.25 -32.48
N SER A 107 2.79 -15.15 -33.15
CA SER A 107 2.15 -14.86 -34.45
C SER A 107 0.62 -14.92 -34.42
N GLU A 108 0.02 -15.30 -33.29
CA GLU A 108 -1.43 -15.30 -33.12
C GLU A 108 -1.85 -14.13 -32.22
N LYS A 109 -3.07 -13.63 -32.45
CA LYS A 109 -3.67 -12.50 -31.71
C LYS A 109 -3.40 -12.62 -30.20
N PRO A 110 -3.16 -11.51 -29.49
CA PRO A 110 -2.91 -11.57 -28.04
C PRO A 110 -4.15 -12.15 -27.34
N ASP A 111 -4.08 -13.43 -26.97
CA ASP A 111 -5.12 -14.06 -26.18
C ASP A 111 -5.05 -13.53 -24.75
N LEU A 112 -6.09 -12.80 -24.35
CA LEU A 112 -6.19 -12.18 -23.02
C LEU A 112 -6.11 -13.20 -21.89
N GLN A 113 -6.67 -14.39 -22.12
CA GLN A 113 -6.64 -15.45 -21.12
C GLN A 113 -5.21 -15.92 -20.87
N SER A 114 -4.43 -16.16 -21.93
CA SER A 114 -3.01 -16.51 -21.81
C SER A 114 -2.15 -15.42 -21.14
N LEU A 115 -2.46 -14.13 -21.38
CA LEU A 115 -1.71 -13.01 -20.81
C LEU A 115 -1.97 -12.84 -19.31
N LEU A 116 -3.20 -13.08 -18.87
CA LEU A 116 -3.61 -12.93 -17.47
C LEU A 116 -3.42 -14.22 -16.65
N ALA A 117 -3.28 -15.37 -17.30
CA ALA A 117 -3.11 -16.65 -16.64
C ALA A 117 -1.94 -16.63 -15.63
N GLY A 118 -2.20 -17.14 -14.43
CA GLY A 118 -1.22 -17.20 -13.35
C GLY A 118 -0.92 -15.86 -12.68
N HIS A 119 -1.53 -14.76 -13.13
CA HIS A 119 -1.38 -13.46 -12.49
C HIS A 119 -2.53 -13.18 -11.51
N PHE A 120 -2.20 -12.53 -10.39
CA PHE A 120 -3.18 -12.09 -9.41
C PHE A 120 -2.73 -10.80 -8.72
N LEU A 121 -3.69 -10.00 -8.31
CA LEU A 121 -3.50 -8.78 -7.53
C LEU A 121 -3.61 -9.11 -6.03
N SER A 122 -2.75 -8.48 -5.24
CA SER A 122 -2.83 -8.45 -3.78
C SER A 122 -2.84 -7.01 -3.32
N LEU A 123 -3.87 -6.67 -2.54
CA LEU A 123 -4.05 -5.37 -1.92
C LEU A 123 -4.01 -5.56 -0.41
N THR A 124 -3.12 -4.88 0.29
CA THR A 124 -3.02 -4.94 1.76
C THR A 124 -3.25 -3.56 2.34
N ILE A 125 -4.22 -3.44 3.25
CA ILE A 125 -4.53 -2.19 3.92
C ILE A 125 -3.75 -2.13 5.24
N TYR A 126 -3.10 -0.99 5.47
CA TYR A 126 -2.44 -0.66 6.73
C TYR A 126 -3.11 0.55 7.36
N ALA A 127 -3.34 0.46 8.67
CA ALA A 127 -3.68 1.59 9.51
C ALA A 127 -2.40 2.14 10.14
N ILE A 128 -2.22 3.45 10.05
CA ILE A 128 -1.17 4.21 10.73
C ILE A 128 -1.78 4.73 12.02
N LEU A 129 -1.24 4.37 13.19
CA LEU A 129 -1.83 4.73 14.48
C LEU A 129 -1.39 6.10 15.02
N GLU A 130 -0.26 6.62 14.57
CA GLU A 130 0.30 7.90 15.02
C GLU A 130 0.65 8.75 13.80
N PRO A 131 0.48 10.08 13.85
CA PRO A 131 0.92 10.95 12.77
C PRO A 131 2.38 10.69 12.41
N PRO A 132 2.72 10.58 11.11
CA PRO A 132 4.11 10.52 10.70
C PRO A 132 4.80 11.77 11.22
N LYS A 133 5.79 11.61 12.10
CA LYS A 133 6.56 12.75 12.61
C LYS A 133 7.26 13.39 11.41
N GLN A 134 6.78 14.56 10.99
CA GLN A 134 7.56 15.44 10.14
C GLN A 134 8.80 15.85 10.94
N ASP A 135 9.98 15.44 10.50
CA ASP A 135 11.26 16.00 10.95
C ASP A 135 11.37 17.46 10.46
N SER A 136 10.52 18.34 10.98
CA SER A 136 10.62 19.79 10.81
C SER A 136 11.10 20.41 12.12
N ASP A 137 12.26 20.00 12.62
CA ASP A 137 12.92 20.72 13.71
C ASP A 137 14.45 20.56 13.69
N LYS A 138 15.11 21.44 12.94
CA LYS A 138 16.47 21.89 13.27
C LYS A 138 16.69 23.36 12.92
N ARG A 139 15.86 24.29 13.40
CA ARG A 139 16.28 25.70 13.59
C ARG A 139 15.55 26.41 14.74
N LYS A 140 15.79 25.95 15.97
CA LYS A 140 15.74 26.82 17.17
C LYS A 140 16.91 26.50 18.11
N ASN A 141 18.07 27.09 17.86
CA ASN A 141 18.96 27.67 18.89
C ASN A 141 20.28 28.13 18.26
N SER A 142 20.46 29.44 18.13
CA SER A 142 21.78 30.03 18.37
C SER A 142 21.55 31.36 19.06
N LYS A 143 21.73 31.34 20.38
CA LYS A 143 22.09 32.51 21.17
C LYS A 143 23.30 33.17 20.51
N THR A 144 23.22 34.45 20.18
CA THR A 144 24.40 35.33 20.14
C THR A 144 23.98 36.74 20.54
N LEU A 145 24.22 37.04 21.82
CA LEU A 145 24.51 38.40 22.29
C LEU A 145 25.95 38.73 21.87
N ASP A 146 26.14 39.98 21.43
CA ASP A 146 27.39 40.75 21.36
C ASP A 146 28.67 40.12 20.79
N SER A 147 29.14 40.62 19.64
CA SER A 147 30.35 41.46 19.56
C SER A 147 30.84 41.70 18.12
N LYS A 148 30.71 42.95 17.66
CA LYS A 148 31.77 43.78 17.05
C LYS A 148 32.85 43.07 16.19
N LYS A 149 32.74 43.14 14.86
CA LYS A 149 33.72 43.85 13.99
C LYS A 149 33.38 43.77 12.50
N THR A 150 33.61 44.91 11.88
CA THR A 150 33.45 45.33 10.51
C THR A 150 34.60 44.86 9.60
N ALA A 151 34.22 44.49 8.37
CA ALA A 151 34.80 44.92 7.09
C ALA A 151 36.15 44.40 6.55
N LYS A 152 36.10 44.14 5.22
CA LYS A 152 37.15 44.07 4.17
C LYS A 152 37.81 42.70 3.95
N VAL A 153 37.76 42.01 2.79
CA VAL A 153 37.85 42.31 1.32
C VAL A 153 39.18 41.81 0.76
N ALA A 154 39.08 41.20 -0.44
CA ALA A 154 40.09 40.87 -1.47
C ALA A 154 40.88 39.55 -1.28
N GLU A 155 40.89 38.55 -2.17
CA GLU A 155 40.93 38.40 -3.66
C GLU A 155 42.32 37.90 -4.11
N GLN A 156 42.34 37.10 -5.19
CA GLN A 156 43.48 36.53 -5.95
C GLN A 156 44.21 35.33 -5.30
N GLU A 157 44.60 34.24 -5.98
CA GLU A 157 44.90 34.03 -7.41
C GLU A 157 44.97 32.51 -7.72
N GLU A 158 44.53 32.10 -8.92
CA GLU A 158 44.88 30.82 -9.60
C GLU A 158 46.36 30.90 -10.12
N PRO A 159 47.05 29.87 -10.71
CA PRO A 159 46.54 28.71 -11.48
C PRO A 159 47.33 27.34 -11.46
N LYS A 160 46.61 26.29 -11.91
CA LYS A 160 46.99 25.15 -12.79
C LYS A 160 48.18 24.20 -12.47
N THR A 161 47.86 22.89 -12.40
CA THR A 161 48.48 21.88 -13.28
C THR A 161 47.55 20.71 -13.64
N LYS A 162 47.69 20.28 -14.90
CA LYS A 162 46.94 19.30 -15.71
C LYS A 162 47.05 17.85 -15.21
N THR A 163 45.99 17.05 -15.41
CA THR A 163 45.86 15.84 -16.28
C THR A 163 44.88 14.81 -15.70
N GLY A 164 44.06 14.16 -16.54
CA GLY A 164 43.30 12.97 -16.14
C GLY A 164 41.94 12.82 -16.82
N PHE A 165 41.93 12.06 -17.91
CA PHE A 165 40.80 11.69 -18.75
C PHE A 165 40.20 10.36 -18.25
N PHE A 166 38.88 10.17 -18.41
CA PHE A 166 38.10 8.92 -18.33
C PHE A 166 37.74 8.31 -16.96
N GLU A 167 36.43 8.31 -16.66
CA GLU A 167 35.56 7.16 -16.25
C GLU A 167 34.37 7.71 -15.44
N LYS A 168 33.17 7.81 -16.03
CA LYS A 168 32.08 6.84 -15.85
C LYS A 168 32.13 6.12 -14.49
N THR A 169 31.04 6.21 -13.71
CA THR A 169 30.35 5.06 -13.06
C THR A 169 29.80 5.41 -11.66
N PHE A 170 28.46 5.51 -11.57
CA PHE A 170 27.58 5.14 -10.44
C PHE A 170 27.73 5.89 -9.09
N SER A 171 26.91 6.92 -8.89
CA SER A 171 26.45 7.31 -7.55
C SER A 171 25.25 6.46 -7.13
N SER A 172 25.54 5.23 -6.72
CA SER A 172 24.61 4.36 -5.99
C SER A 172 24.45 4.83 -4.54
N PHE A 173 23.20 4.91 -4.10
CA PHE A 173 22.70 4.50 -2.78
C PHE A 173 23.63 4.75 -1.58
N LYS A 174 23.45 5.89 -0.92
CA LYS A 174 23.61 5.99 0.53
C LYS A 174 22.29 6.41 1.14
N SER A 175 21.37 5.46 1.29
CA SER A 175 20.27 5.62 2.25
C SER A 175 20.92 5.73 3.62
N THR A 176 20.78 6.90 4.23
CA THR A 176 21.34 7.16 5.56
C THR A 176 20.63 6.27 6.56
N LYS A 177 21.39 5.69 7.49
CA LYS A 177 20.92 4.85 8.61
C LYS A 177 19.71 5.45 9.35
N ALA A 178 19.56 6.77 9.34
CA ALA A 178 18.40 7.50 9.87
C ALA A 178 17.09 7.24 9.10
N GLU A 179 17.12 7.17 7.76
CA GLU A 179 15.94 6.85 6.95
C GLU A 179 15.51 5.39 7.14
N ALA A 180 16.46 4.47 7.29
CA ALA A 180 16.17 3.08 7.64
C ALA A 180 15.60 2.91 9.06
N ILE A 181 16.02 3.72 10.03
CA ILE A 181 15.46 3.74 11.39
C ILE A 181 14.07 4.37 11.39
N ALA A 182 13.85 5.46 10.65
CA ALA A 182 12.54 6.08 10.49
C ALA A 182 11.56 5.12 9.80
N GLN A 183 11.97 4.43 8.74
CA GLN A 183 11.17 3.39 8.08
C GLN A 183 10.87 2.22 9.03
N LYS A 184 11.82 1.80 9.89
CA LYS A 184 11.59 0.78 10.93
C LYS A 184 10.61 1.22 12.02
N SER A 185 10.75 2.44 12.54
CA SER A 185 9.81 2.98 13.54
C SER A 185 8.41 3.20 12.95
N ILE A 186 8.33 3.62 11.68
CA ILE A 186 7.05 3.70 10.95
C ILE A 186 6.44 2.31 10.78
N LEU A 187 7.23 1.27 10.47
CA LEU A 187 6.76 -0.13 10.40
C LEU A 187 6.25 -0.64 11.75
N GLU A 188 6.86 -0.27 12.88
CA GLU A 188 6.36 -0.59 14.23
C GLU A 188 4.99 0.05 14.53
N LYS A 189 4.65 1.13 13.81
CA LYS A 189 3.41 1.91 13.99
C LYS A 189 2.33 1.61 12.95
N ARG A 190 2.59 0.72 11.98
CA ARG A 190 1.59 0.23 11.02
C ARG A 190 0.90 -1.00 11.61
N ARG A 191 -0.43 -1.00 11.62
CA ARG A 191 -1.24 -2.20 11.87
C ARG A 191 -1.82 -2.68 10.55
N THR A 192 -1.60 -3.96 10.23
CA THR A 192 -2.28 -4.59 9.10
C THR A 192 -3.76 -4.72 9.43
N VAL A 193 -4.61 -4.08 8.63
CA VAL A 193 -6.06 -4.20 8.78
C VAL A 193 -6.52 -5.51 8.15
N GLY A 194 -6.06 -5.77 6.93
CA GLY A 194 -6.40 -6.96 6.17
C GLY A 194 -5.87 -6.87 4.75
N ALA A 195 -6.13 -7.92 3.98
CA ALA A 195 -5.83 -7.95 2.56
C ALA A 195 -6.94 -8.59 1.74
N ALA A 196 -7.00 -8.16 0.48
CA ALA A 196 -7.78 -8.78 -0.57
C ALA A 196 -6.84 -9.30 -1.65
N THR A 197 -7.09 -10.52 -2.11
CA THR A 197 -6.41 -11.10 -3.27
C THR A 197 -7.42 -11.30 -4.38
N TRP A 198 -7.03 -10.98 -5.60
CA TRP A 198 -7.90 -11.03 -6.77
C TRP A 198 -7.20 -11.71 -7.94
N ASN A 199 -7.71 -12.87 -8.35
CA ASN A 199 -7.26 -13.53 -9.56
C ASN A 199 -7.82 -12.80 -10.77
N PHE A 200 -6.99 -12.60 -11.80
CA PHE A 200 -7.46 -11.96 -13.01
C PHE A 200 -8.35 -12.91 -13.82
N ASP A 201 -9.53 -12.42 -14.20
CA ASP A 201 -10.46 -13.12 -15.09
C ASP A 201 -10.59 -12.31 -16.39
N SER A 202 -10.20 -12.91 -17.51
CA SER A 202 -10.28 -12.29 -18.83
C SER A 202 -11.71 -11.89 -19.19
N LYS A 203 -12.72 -12.58 -18.66
CA LYS A 203 -14.14 -12.30 -18.92
C LYS A 203 -14.59 -10.97 -18.34
N LEU A 204 -13.88 -10.40 -17.38
CA LEU A 204 -14.24 -9.11 -16.77
C LEU A 204 -13.67 -7.92 -17.52
N PHE A 205 -12.71 -8.14 -18.43
CA PHE A 205 -12.12 -7.08 -19.26
C PHE A 205 -12.99 -6.81 -20.49
N GLN A 206 -14.21 -6.32 -20.27
CA GLN A 206 -15.19 -6.02 -21.33
C GLN A 206 -15.33 -4.53 -21.61
N ASN A 207 -14.89 -3.66 -20.69
CA ASN A 207 -15.05 -2.22 -20.87
C ASN A 207 -13.97 -1.72 -21.82
N ASP A 208 -14.33 -1.38 -23.05
CA ASP A 208 -13.41 -0.75 -23.98
C ASP A 208 -13.10 0.68 -23.50
N LEU A 209 -11.82 0.94 -23.20
CA LEU A 209 -11.30 2.22 -22.77
C LEU A 209 -10.51 2.84 -23.93
N LYS A 210 -10.41 4.17 -23.95
CA LYS A 210 -9.66 4.88 -25.00
C LYS A 210 -8.20 4.39 -25.08
N ASN A 211 -7.62 4.46 -26.27
CA ASN A 211 -6.23 4.08 -26.57
C ASN A 211 -5.93 2.56 -26.51
N GLY A 212 -6.92 1.71 -26.79
CA GLY A 212 -6.71 0.25 -26.85
C GLY A 212 -6.51 -0.38 -25.46
N LEU A 213 -6.98 0.29 -24.41
CA LEU A 213 -7.07 -0.24 -23.07
C LEU A 213 -8.41 -0.97 -22.92
N ILE A 214 -8.43 -2.09 -22.23
CA ILE A 214 -9.65 -2.79 -21.84
C ILE A 214 -9.71 -2.83 -20.31
N GLY A 215 -10.86 -2.52 -19.74
CA GLY A 215 -11.04 -2.34 -18.31
C GLY A 215 -12.02 -3.32 -17.70
N THR A 216 -11.92 -3.47 -16.39
CA THR A 216 -12.96 -4.11 -15.57
C THR A 216 -13.96 -3.05 -15.07
N PRO A 217 -15.16 -3.45 -14.63
CA PRO A 217 -15.98 -2.59 -13.78
C PRO A 217 -15.28 -2.30 -12.44
N ASP A 218 -15.87 -1.41 -11.66
CA ASP A 218 -15.45 -1.17 -10.27
C ASP A 218 -15.73 -2.43 -9.44
N ILE A 219 -14.70 -2.96 -8.80
CA ILE A 219 -14.74 -4.17 -8.00
C ILE A 219 -14.58 -3.79 -6.53
N TRP A 220 -15.56 -4.18 -5.71
CA TRP A 220 -15.48 -4.08 -4.25
C TRP A 220 -15.30 -5.47 -3.66
N ARG A 221 -14.29 -5.62 -2.80
CA ARG A 221 -13.99 -6.90 -2.14
C ARG A 221 -13.80 -6.71 -0.64
N PRO A 222 -14.32 -7.65 0.18
CA PRO A 222 -13.99 -7.68 1.59
C PRO A 222 -12.50 -7.91 1.77
N ILE A 223 -11.93 -7.32 2.82
CA ILE A 223 -10.54 -7.57 3.22
C ILE A 223 -10.55 -8.56 4.39
N ASN A 224 -9.73 -9.60 4.25
CA ASN A 224 -9.58 -10.60 5.29
C ASN A 224 -8.45 -10.19 6.23
N ALA A 225 -8.67 -10.33 7.54
CA ALA A 225 -7.62 -10.12 8.52
C ALA A 225 -6.46 -11.09 8.23
N ILE A 226 -5.25 -10.56 8.07
CA ILE A 226 -4.05 -11.39 8.02
C ILE A 226 -3.67 -11.66 9.46
N THR A 227 -4.06 -12.81 10.00
CA THR A 227 -3.48 -13.31 11.25
C THR A 227 -2.00 -13.54 11.01
N SER A 228 -1.17 -12.57 11.36
CA SER A 228 0.26 -12.81 11.53
C SER A 228 0.37 -13.89 12.60
N GLY A 229 0.79 -15.10 12.22
CA GLY A 229 0.91 -16.27 13.08
C GLY A 229 1.97 -16.15 14.17
N ILE A 230 2.12 -14.96 14.76
CA ILE A 230 2.79 -14.73 16.03
C ILE A 230 1.83 -15.28 17.10
N THR A 231 1.72 -16.60 17.16
CA THR A 231 1.58 -17.23 18.45
C THR A 231 2.86 -16.86 19.17
N ALA A 232 2.75 -15.99 20.16
CA ALA A 232 3.80 -15.91 21.16
C ALA A 232 3.94 -17.33 21.69
N ALA A 233 4.99 -18.02 21.25
CA ALA A 233 5.52 -19.14 21.99
C ALA A 233 6.14 -18.54 23.26
N ASP A 234 5.30 -17.99 24.14
CA ASP A 234 5.67 -17.80 25.53
C ASP A 234 5.81 -19.21 26.09
N SER A 235 7.07 -19.62 26.04
CA SER A 235 7.55 -20.87 26.52
C SER A 235 7.60 -20.74 28.03
N ARG A 236 6.66 -21.43 28.69
CA ARG A 236 6.74 -22.03 30.05
C ARG A 236 7.22 -21.16 31.20
#